data_AF-A0A3D4MZK5-F1
#
_entry.id   AF-A0A3D4MZK5-F1
#
_cell.length_a   1.000
_cell.length_b   1.000
_cell.length_c   1.000
_cell.angle_alpha   90.00
_cell.angle_beta   90.00
_cell.angle_gamma   90.00
#
_symmetry.space_group_name_H-M   'P 1'
#
loop_
_entity.id
_entity.type
_entity.pdbx_description
1 polymer ?
#
loop_
_entity_poly.entity_id
_entity_poly.type
_entity_poly.pdbx_seq_one_letter_code
_entity_poly.pdbx_strand_id
1 'polypeptide(L)'
;MATSETQSRNFFIFDPITEERIPVTEEQFREYYRPINRIYAFAKRHHQCACHHWWRCGGDCTMCDWSRDPEQEYLAQLHYDLEVMTYERLQSYDPEIVLQKNDFREKAEAFLDLLTGELRRIYDLYDEGKSQHEIAHMMGVSQDTIHRRLKKIREDFRVFYEG
;
A
#
# COMPACT_ATOMS: atom_id res chain seq x y z
N MET A 1 12.88 55.63 31.66
CA MET A 1 13.15 54.39 32.42
C MET A 1 12.27 53.31 31.86
N ALA A 2 12.84 52.37 31.12
CA ALA A 2 12.19 51.13 30.71
C ALA A 2 13.31 50.08 30.62
N THR A 3 13.71 49.58 31.79
CA THR A 3 14.57 48.40 31.88
C THR A 3 13.74 47.22 31.40
N SER A 4 13.94 46.84 30.14
CA SER A 4 13.45 45.58 29.59
C SER A 4 14.09 44.45 30.39
N GLU A 5 13.35 43.95 31.38
CA GLU A 5 13.63 42.72 32.08
C GLU A 5 13.81 41.63 31.02
N THR A 6 15.07 41.31 30.75
CA THR A 6 15.43 40.20 29.88
C THR A 6 14.96 38.97 30.62
N GLN A 7 13.81 38.42 30.22
CA GLN A 7 13.29 37.16 30.75
C GLN A 7 14.44 36.16 30.72
N SER A 8 14.98 35.85 31.90
CA SER A 8 16.07 34.90 32.08
C SER A 8 15.54 33.53 31.68
N ARG A 9 15.72 33.20 30.39
CA ARG A 9 15.48 31.85 29.90
C ARG A 9 16.50 30.97 30.58
N ASN A 10 16.04 30.15 31.53
CA ASN A 10 16.88 29.17 32.18
C ASN A 10 17.22 28.09 31.13
N PHE A 11 18.42 28.16 30.56
CA PHE A 11 18.95 27.14 29.66
C PHE A 11 19.50 25.98 30.47
N PHE A 12 19.19 24.76 30.05
CA PHE A 12 19.64 23.55 30.74
C PHE A 12 20.05 22.46 29.74
N ILE A 13 21.09 21.70 30.09
CA ILE A 13 21.43 20.45 29.41
C ILE A 13 20.87 19.31 30.24
N PHE A 14 20.20 18.36 29.57
CA PHE A 14 19.70 17.16 30.22
C PHE A 14 20.75 16.06 30.08
N ASP A 15 21.22 15.53 31.21
CA ASP A 15 22.10 14.37 31.22
C ASP A 15 21.25 13.10 31.32
N PRO A 16 21.26 12.22 30.29
CA PRO A 16 20.48 11.00 30.30
C PRO A 16 20.99 9.94 31.29
N ILE A 17 22.22 10.05 31.79
CA ILE A 17 22.81 9.09 32.74
C ILE A 17 22.37 9.41 34.17
N THR A 18 22.42 10.69 34.53
CA THR A 18 22.06 11.17 35.89
C THR A 18 20.60 11.62 36.00
N GLU A 19 19.90 11.77 34.86
CA GLU A 19 18.55 12.35 34.74
C GLU A 19 18.44 13.79 35.27
N GLU A 20 19.56 14.47 35.48
CA GLU A 20 19.61 15.82 36.01
C GLU A 20 19.58 16.91 34.93
N ARG A 21 19.12 18.10 35.32
CA ARG A 21 19.14 19.30 34.48
C ARG A 21 20.26 20.21 34.94
N ILE A 22 21.32 20.29 34.14
CA ILE A 22 22.48 21.13 34.42
C ILE A 22 22.20 22.53 33.86
N PRO A 23 22.14 23.59 34.70
CA PRO A 23 21.96 24.95 34.23
C PRO A 23 23.21 25.42 33.47
N VAL A 24 23.02 26.00 32.29
CA VAL A 24 24.11 26.43 31.40
C VAL A 24 23.86 27.82 30.83
N THR A 25 24.88 28.44 30.23
CA THR A 25 24.69 29.68 29.47
C THR A 25 23.98 29.40 28.14
N GLU A 26 23.44 30.45 27.52
CA GLU A 26 22.80 30.34 26.22
C GLU A 26 23.77 29.85 25.13
N GLU A 27 25.01 30.32 25.13
CA GLU A 27 25.99 29.88 24.12
C GLU A 27 26.30 28.39 24.24
N GLN A 28 26.51 27.91 25.47
CA GLN A 28 26.77 26.49 25.77
C GLN A 28 25.58 25.61 25.37
N PHE A 29 24.35 26.04 25.68
CA PHE A 29 23.14 25.34 25.27
C PHE A 29 23.03 25.23 23.75
N ARG A 30 23.24 26.34 23.04
CA ARG A 30 23.16 26.38 21.58
C ARG A 30 24.23 25.52 20.95
N GLU A 31 25.47 25.60 21.42
CA GLU A 31 26.58 24.82 20.89
C GLU A 31 26.36 23.31 21.07
N TYR A 32 25.89 22.90 22.25
CA TYR A 32 25.58 21.50 22.56
C TYR A 32 24.42 20.95 21.72
N TYR A 33 23.25 21.63 21.73
CA TYR A 33 22.06 21.09 21.07
C TYR A 33 21.99 21.33 19.57
N ARG A 34 22.78 22.24 18.98
CA ARG A 34 22.75 22.51 17.53
C ARG A 34 23.04 21.28 16.65
N PRO A 35 24.12 20.50 16.87
CA PRO A 35 24.35 19.27 16.10
C PRO A 35 23.28 18.21 16.37
N ILE A 36 22.87 18.04 17.63
CA ILE A 36 21.85 17.09 18.06
C ILE A 36 20.50 17.39 17.38
N ASN A 37 20.09 18.65 17.35
CA ASN A 37 18.84 19.08 16.73
C ASN A 37 18.85 18.88 15.21
N ARG A 38 20.01 19.02 14.55
CA ARG A 38 20.14 18.70 13.12
C ARG A 38 19.86 17.23 12.84
N ILE A 39 20.40 16.33 13.68
CA ILE A 39 20.19 14.88 13.57
C ILE A 39 18.74 14.52 13.89
N TYR A 40 18.21 15.04 15.00
CA TYR A 40 16.81 14.85 15.40
C TYR A 40 15.84 15.30 14.30
N ALA A 41 16.04 16.50 13.74
CA ALA A 41 15.18 17.02 12.68
C ALA A 41 15.29 16.21 11.39
N PHE A 42 16.47 15.67 11.07
CA PHE A 42 16.64 14.75 9.94
C PHE A 42 15.86 13.44 10.18
N ALA A 43 16.09 12.77 11.31
CA ALA A 43 15.45 11.50 11.63
C ALA A 43 13.92 11.62 11.73
N LYS A 44 13.39 12.73 12.29
CA LYS A 44 11.94 13.00 12.30
C LYS A 44 11.36 13.18 10.90
N ARG A 45 12.05 13.90 10.01
CA ARG A 45 11.61 14.10 8.62
C ARG A 45 11.56 12.81 7.81
N HIS A 46 12.40 11.85 8.16
CA HIS A 46 12.44 10.54 7.51
C HIS A 46 11.67 9.46 8.27
N HIS A 47 10.86 9.82 9.29
CA HIS A 47 10.09 8.90 10.11
C HIS A 47 10.93 7.84 10.87
N GLN A 48 12.24 8.09 11.04
CA GLN A 48 13.20 7.20 11.69
C GLN A 48 13.33 7.45 13.21
N CYS A 49 12.50 8.34 13.79
CA CYS A 49 12.62 8.72 15.20
C CYS A 49 11.25 8.83 15.90
N ALA A 50 11.07 8.01 16.93
CA ALA A 50 9.87 7.99 17.79
C ALA A 50 9.93 8.99 18.96
N CYS A 51 11.06 9.67 19.20
CA CYS A 51 11.19 10.64 20.29
C CYS A 51 10.12 11.75 20.21
N HIS A 52 9.50 12.04 21.35
CA HIS A 52 8.61 13.21 21.51
C HIS A 52 9.35 14.43 22.08
N HIS A 53 10.35 14.20 22.94
CA HIS A 53 11.08 15.25 23.65
C HIS A 53 12.48 15.43 23.05
N TRP A 54 12.65 16.45 22.20
CA TRP A 54 13.89 16.68 21.45
C TRP A 54 15.11 16.97 22.36
N TRP A 55 14.90 17.55 23.55
CA TRP A 55 15.96 17.85 24.52
C TRP A 55 16.50 16.61 25.25
N ARG A 56 15.92 15.43 25.05
CA ARG A 56 16.45 14.14 25.53
C ARG A 56 17.32 13.42 24.49
N CYS A 57 17.43 13.98 23.29
CA CYS A 57 18.16 13.35 22.20
C CYS A 57 19.67 13.42 22.48
N GLY A 58 20.35 12.27 22.47
CA GLY A 58 21.81 12.19 22.58
C GLY A 58 22.56 12.43 21.26
N GLY A 59 21.84 12.53 20.14
CA GLY A 59 22.42 12.75 18.82
C GLY A 59 23.01 11.49 18.15
N ASP A 60 23.03 10.35 18.83
CA ASP A 60 23.45 9.07 18.25
C ASP A 60 22.24 8.16 18.01
N CYS A 61 21.81 8.03 16.76
CA CYS A 61 20.68 7.19 16.38
C CYS A 61 21.03 5.70 16.29
N THR A 62 22.31 5.31 16.30
CA THR A 62 22.72 3.90 16.15
C THR A 62 22.47 3.09 17.43
N MET A 63 22.56 3.75 18.59
CA MET A 63 22.38 3.16 19.91
C MET A 63 21.12 3.70 20.61
N CYS A 64 20.20 4.30 19.86
CA CYS A 64 19.02 4.99 20.41
C CYS A 64 17.80 4.07 20.47
N ASP A 65 17.24 3.88 21.66
CA ASP A 65 16.03 3.07 21.88
C ASP A 65 14.78 3.61 21.13
N TRP A 66 14.79 4.89 20.77
CA TRP A 66 13.71 5.54 20.02
C TRP A 66 13.98 5.61 18.51
N SER A 67 15.09 5.03 18.05
CA SER A 67 15.38 4.86 16.62
C SER A 67 14.38 3.88 16.03
N ARG A 68 13.77 4.24 14.91
CA ARG A 68 12.92 3.32 14.15
C ARG A 68 13.74 2.77 12.99
N ASP A 69 13.81 1.46 12.93
CA ASP A 69 14.33 0.77 11.75
C ASP A 69 13.32 0.96 10.60
N PRO A 70 13.71 1.61 9.49
CA PRO A 70 12.83 1.78 8.34
C PRO A 70 12.31 0.46 7.77
N GLU A 71 13.03 -0.67 7.94
CA GLU A 71 12.53 -1.98 7.54
C GLU A 71 11.36 -2.43 8.42
N GLN A 72 11.37 -2.13 9.72
CA GLN A 72 10.30 -2.52 10.65
C GLN A 72 9.02 -1.72 10.43
N GLU A 73 9.12 -0.42 10.10
CA GLU A 73 7.94 0.39 9.76
C GLU A 73 7.31 -0.06 8.43
N TYR A 74 8.15 -0.39 7.44
CA TYR A 74 7.67 -0.94 6.16
C TYR A 74 6.99 -2.29 6.35
N LEU A 75 7.55 -3.18 7.17
CA LEU A 75 6.94 -4.46 7.51
C LEU A 75 5.61 -4.29 8.27
N ALA A 76 5.53 -3.34 9.19
CA ALA A 76 4.29 -3.04 9.91
C ALA A 76 3.21 -2.46 8.98
N GLN A 77 3.59 -1.58 8.06
CA GLN A 77 2.70 -1.03 7.03
C GLN A 77 2.19 -2.14 6.10
N LEU A 78 3.09 -3.01 5.62
CA LEU A 78 2.72 -4.17 4.81
C LEU A 78 1.76 -5.12 5.55
N HIS A 79 2.00 -5.37 6.84
CA HIS A 79 1.12 -6.20 7.66
C HIS A 79 -0.27 -5.60 7.77
N TYR A 80 -0.37 -4.30 8.06
CA TYR A 80 -1.64 -3.57 8.12
C TYR A 80 -2.37 -3.59 6.78
N ASP A 81 -1.67 -3.32 5.67
CA ASP A 81 -2.27 -3.34 4.33
C ASP A 81 -2.81 -4.73 3.98
N LEU A 82 -2.08 -5.80 4.33
CA LEU A 82 -2.54 -7.18 4.15
C LEU A 82 -3.76 -7.51 5.02
N GLU A 83 -3.80 -7.06 6.28
CA GLU A 83 -4.95 -7.22 7.17
C GLU A 83 -6.19 -6.46 6.68
N VAL A 84 -6.01 -5.23 6.20
CA VAL A 84 -7.11 -4.44 5.63
C VAL A 84 -7.63 -5.06 4.34
N MET A 85 -6.75 -5.48 3.43
CA MET A 85 -7.14 -6.15 2.19
C MET A 85 -7.85 -7.48 2.45
N THR A 86 -7.44 -8.24 3.48
CA THR A 86 -8.13 -9.47 3.88
C THR A 86 -9.47 -9.17 4.56
N TYR A 87 -9.57 -8.12 5.37
CA TYR A 87 -10.82 -7.69 6.00
C TYR A 87 -11.83 -7.14 4.99
N GLU A 88 -11.41 -6.33 4.01
CA GLU A 88 -12.27 -5.81 2.94
C GLU A 88 -12.78 -6.93 2.02
N ARG A 89 -11.97 -7.96 1.76
CA ARG A 89 -12.41 -9.19 1.08
C ARG A 89 -13.48 -9.95 1.87
N LEU A 90 -13.46 -9.88 3.19
CA LEU A 90 -14.44 -10.55 4.07
C LEU A 90 -15.70 -9.71 4.32
N GLN A 91 -15.61 -8.38 4.28
CA GLN A 91 -16.74 -7.46 4.51
C GLN A 91 -17.60 -7.18 3.27
N SER A 92 -17.12 -7.53 2.07
CA SER A 92 -17.91 -7.46 0.83
C SER A 92 -18.81 -8.68 0.58
N TYR A 93 -19.07 -9.49 1.62
CA TYR A 93 -20.03 -10.60 1.57
C TYR A 93 -21.45 -10.10 1.85
N ASP A 94 -22.08 -9.49 0.85
CA ASP A 94 -23.54 -9.55 0.75
C ASP A 94 -23.89 -10.97 0.27
N PRO A 95 -24.57 -11.80 1.10
CA PRO A 95 -24.93 -13.16 0.72
C PRO A 95 -25.68 -13.23 -0.61
N GLU A 96 -26.48 -12.21 -0.94
CA GLU A 96 -27.25 -12.12 -2.18
C GLU A 96 -26.32 -11.93 -3.39
N ILE A 97 -25.31 -11.05 -3.27
CA ILE A 97 -24.31 -10.85 -4.33
C ILE A 97 -23.48 -12.11 -4.54
N VAL A 98 -23.14 -12.83 -3.46
CA VAL A 98 -22.40 -14.09 -3.55
C VAL A 98 -23.23 -15.17 -4.25
N LEU A 99 -24.52 -15.27 -3.92
CA LEU A 99 -25.45 -16.18 -4.60
C LEU A 99 -25.59 -15.83 -6.08
N GLN A 100 -25.76 -14.56 -6.44
CA GLN A 100 -25.83 -14.11 -7.84
C GLN A 100 -24.55 -14.39 -8.62
N LYS A 101 -23.38 -14.19 -8.00
CA LYS A 101 -22.09 -14.51 -8.63
C LYS A 101 -21.89 -16.02 -8.83
N ASN A 102 -22.36 -16.83 -7.89
CA ASN A 102 -22.30 -18.29 -8.01
C ASN A 102 -23.25 -18.80 -9.11
N ASP A 103 -24.50 -18.30 -9.17
CA ASP A 103 -25.45 -18.63 -10.25
C ASP A 103 -24.91 -18.23 -11.62
N PHE A 104 -24.33 -17.02 -11.73
CA PHE A 104 -23.66 -16.57 -12.96
C PHE A 104 -22.52 -17.50 -13.36
N ARG A 105 -21.68 -17.92 -12.40
CA ARG A 105 -20.56 -18.82 -12.67
C ARG A 105 -21.03 -20.19 -13.13
N GLU A 106 -22.02 -20.78 -12.46
CA GLU A 106 -22.58 -22.08 -12.83
C GLU A 106 -23.19 -22.05 -14.25
N LYS A 107 -23.95 -21.00 -14.58
CA LYS A 107 -24.49 -20.82 -15.94
C LYS A 107 -23.40 -20.59 -16.99
N ALA A 108 -22.34 -19.86 -16.65
CA ALA A 108 -21.20 -19.66 -17.54
C ALA A 108 -20.46 -20.97 -17.82
N GLU A 109 -20.22 -21.79 -16.80
CA GLU A 109 -19.61 -23.12 -16.95
C GLU A 109 -20.47 -24.03 -17.82
N ALA A 110 -21.78 -24.09 -17.58
CA ALA A 110 -22.71 -24.86 -18.42
C ALA A 110 -22.71 -24.41 -19.89
N PHE A 111 -22.66 -23.10 -20.14
CA PHE A 111 -22.57 -22.57 -21.51
C PHE A 111 -21.24 -22.93 -22.19
N LEU A 112 -20.14 -22.88 -21.43
CA LEU A 112 -18.83 -23.26 -21.92
C LEU A 112 -18.76 -24.74 -22.31
N ASP A 113 -19.45 -25.62 -21.58
CA ASP A 113 -19.55 -27.05 -21.93
C ASP A 113 -20.38 -27.29 -23.21
N LEU A 114 -21.34 -26.41 -23.51
CA LEU A 114 -22.11 -26.44 -24.76
C LEU A 114 -21.31 -25.91 -25.96
N LEU A 115 -20.33 -25.03 -25.73
CA LEU A 115 -19.41 -24.58 -26.78
C LEU A 115 -18.54 -25.76 -27.20
N THR A 116 -18.84 -26.31 -28.38
CA THR A 116 -18.07 -27.38 -28.98
C THR A 116 -17.35 -26.93 -30.25
N GLY A 117 -16.22 -27.57 -30.55
CA GLY A 117 -15.48 -27.38 -31.78
C GLY A 117 -14.66 -26.08 -31.85
N GLU A 118 -14.79 -25.37 -32.97
CA GLU A 118 -13.92 -24.23 -33.33
C GLU A 118 -14.16 -23.01 -32.43
N LEU A 119 -15.39 -22.79 -31.96
CA LEU A 119 -15.74 -21.66 -31.09
C LEU A 119 -15.10 -21.80 -29.70
N ARG A 120 -15.02 -23.03 -29.18
CA ARG A 120 -14.38 -23.30 -27.88
C ARG A 120 -12.89 -22.96 -27.92
N ARG A 121 -12.19 -23.42 -28.97
CA ARG A 121 -10.77 -23.11 -29.17
C ARG A 121 -10.52 -21.60 -29.28
N ILE A 122 -11.39 -20.87 -29.97
CA ILE A 122 -11.28 -19.40 -30.07
C ILE A 122 -11.47 -18.74 -28.70
N TYR A 123 -12.43 -19.23 -27.90
CA TYR A 123 -12.65 -18.73 -26.56
C TYR A 123 -11.47 -19.02 -25.63
N ASP A 124 -10.95 -20.25 -25.62
CA ASP A 124 -9.81 -20.64 -24.78
C ASP A 124 -8.57 -19.79 -25.11
N LEU A 125 -8.27 -19.56 -26.39
CA LEU A 125 -7.16 -18.69 -26.80
C LEU A 125 -7.38 -17.21 -26.40
N TYR A 126 -8.64 -16.76 -26.36
CA TYR A 126 -8.98 -15.42 -25.91
C TYR A 126 -8.85 -15.29 -24.38
N ASP A 127 -9.25 -16.33 -23.64
CA ASP A 127 -9.11 -16.42 -22.18
C ASP A 127 -7.65 -16.48 -21.73
N GLU A 128 -6.79 -17.15 -22.51
CA GLU A 128 -5.32 -17.11 -22.37
C GLU A 128 -4.70 -15.71 -22.60
N GLY A 129 -5.51 -14.71 -22.97
CA GLY A 129 -5.10 -13.32 -23.15
C GLY A 129 -4.53 -13.00 -24.53
N LYS A 130 -4.68 -13.88 -25.53
CA LYS A 130 -4.17 -13.64 -26.88
C LYS A 130 -5.03 -12.63 -27.63
N SER A 131 -4.38 -11.80 -28.44
CA SER A 131 -5.07 -10.80 -29.25
C SER A 131 -5.86 -11.45 -30.40
N GLN A 132 -6.91 -10.79 -30.88
CA GLN A 132 -7.71 -11.29 -32.01
C GLN A 132 -6.86 -11.54 -33.27
N HIS A 133 -5.79 -10.78 -33.45
CA HIS A 133 -4.85 -10.95 -34.54
C HIS A 133 -4.00 -12.23 -34.38
N GLU A 134 -3.50 -12.51 -33.18
CA GLU A 134 -2.76 -13.75 -32.90
C GLU A 134 -3.66 -14.98 -33.02
N ILE A 135 -4.90 -14.89 -32.53
CA ILE A 135 -5.92 -15.94 -32.68
C ILE A 135 -6.22 -16.19 -34.16
N ALA A 136 -6.39 -15.13 -34.95
CA ALA A 136 -6.61 -15.22 -36.39
C ALA A 136 -5.44 -15.92 -37.10
N HIS A 137 -4.20 -15.58 -36.74
CA HIS A 137 -3.00 -16.23 -37.26
C HIS A 137 -2.92 -17.72 -36.88
N MET A 138 -3.19 -18.08 -35.62
CA MET A 138 -3.19 -19.48 -35.17
C MET A 138 -4.31 -20.33 -35.78
N MET A 139 -5.46 -19.71 -36.05
CA MET A 139 -6.63 -20.39 -36.64
C MET A 139 -6.64 -20.36 -38.17
N GLY A 140 -5.73 -19.61 -38.82
CA GLY A 140 -5.67 -19.48 -40.27
C GLY A 140 -6.87 -18.75 -40.89
N VAL A 141 -7.52 -17.86 -40.12
CA VAL A 141 -8.72 -17.11 -40.56
C VAL A 141 -8.47 -15.60 -40.46
N SER A 142 -9.36 -14.78 -41.05
CA SER A 142 -9.26 -13.33 -40.91
C SER A 142 -9.60 -12.86 -39.50
N GLN A 143 -9.00 -11.74 -39.08
CA GLN A 143 -9.31 -11.09 -37.80
C GLN A 143 -10.80 -10.76 -37.67
N ASP A 144 -11.45 -10.31 -38.75
CA ASP A 144 -12.90 -10.03 -38.78
C ASP A 144 -13.74 -11.28 -38.49
N THR A 145 -13.27 -12.46 -38.92
CA THR A 145 -13.93 -13.73 -38.63
C THR A 145 -13.87 -14.06 -37.14
N ILE A 146 -12.71 -13.84 -36.50
CA ILE A 146 -12.56 -14.00 -35.04
C ILE A 146 -13.45 -13.00 -34.29
N HIS A 147 -13.46 -11.73 -34.70
CA HIS A 147 -14.32 -10.72 -34.11
C HIS A 147 -15.80 -11.12 -34.17
N ARG A 148 -16.27 -11.55 -35.35
CA ARG A 148 -17.66 -11.99 -35.55
C ARG A 148 -18.01 -13.21 -34.69
N ARG A 149 -17.09 -14.17 -34.57
CA ARG A 149 -17.28 -15.38 -33.75
C ARG A 149 -17.31 -15.06 -32.25
N LEU A 150 -16.43 -14.20 -31.75
CA LEU A 150 -16.47 -13.72 -30.36
C LEU A 150 -17.73 -12.91 -30.06
N LYS A 151 -18.20 -12.11 -31.03
CA LYS A 151 -19.49 -11.43 -30.92
C LYS A 151 -20.65 -12.42 -30.83
N LYS A 152 -20.63 -13.48 -31.66
CA LYS A 152 -21.63 -14.54 -31.62
C LYS A 152 -21.63 -15.28 -30.28
N ILE A 153 -20.46 -15.67 -29.76
CA ILE A 153 -20.33 -16.33 -28.45
C ILE A 153 -20.95 -15.46 -27.34
N ARG A 154 -20.72 -14.14 -27.36
CA ARG A 154 -21.32 -13.21 -26.38
C ARG A 154 -22.85 -13.11 -26.50
N GLU A 155 -23.38 -13.09 -27.71
CA GLU A 155 -24.82 -13.04 -27.92
C GLU A 155 -25.50 -14.35 -27.54
N ASP A 156 -24.90 -15.49 -27.95
CA ASP A 156 -25.38 -16.82 -27.59
C ASP A 156 -25.37 -17.01 -26.06
N PHE A 157 -24.35 -16.50 -25.37
CA PHE A 157 -24.31 -16.50 -23.90
C PHE A 157 -25.39 -15.62 -23.28
N ARG A 158 -25.65 -14.42 -23.83
CA ARG A 158 -26.72 -13.53 -23.35
C ARG A 158 -28.08 -14.22 -23.45
N VAL A 159 -28.38 -14.83 -24.60
CA VAL A 159 -29.63 -15.57 -24.80
C VAL A 159 -29.74 -16.76 -23.85
N PHE A 160 -28.63 -17.47 -23.60
CA PHE A 160 -28.60 -18.58 -22.64
C PHE A 160 -28.78 -18.11 -21.18
N TYR A 161 -28.32 -16.91 -20.83
CA TYR A 161 -28.42 -16.37 -19.49
C TYR A 161 -29.80 -15.75 -19.17
N GLU A 162 -30.47 -15.17 -20.18
CA GLU A 162 -31.80 -14.56 -20.06
C GLU A 162 -32.97 -15.56 -20.23
N GLY A 163 -32.71 -16.74 -20.79
CA GLY A 163 -33.69 -17.81 -21.02
C GLY A 163 -33.84 -18.78 -19.85
#